data_AF-A0A936PGT0-F1
#
_entry.id   AF-A0A936PGT0-F1
#
_cell.length_a   1.000
_cell.length_b   1.000
_cell.length_c   1.000
_cell.angle_alpha   90.00
_cell.angle_beta   90.00
_cell.angle_gamma   90.00
#
_symmetry.space_group_name_H-M   'P 1'
#
loop_
_entity.id
_entity.type
_entity.pdbx_description
1 polymer ?
#
loop_
_entity_poly.entity_id
_entity_poly.type
_entity_poly.pdbx_seq_one_letter_code
_entity_poly.pdbx_strand_id
1 'polypeptide(L)'
;MVRVTILSRPTPVIPDPTPAGLELTFDDIANVPVADASSVGDWNTFFDLPTNGSPFTSVVVDGDVVTLVGGSMSLSDNIFQNNTHLLKIIDTNSIQYDGVYTFSGCTSLSEVVLPVINNIGRYSFQNCNSIIAIQIPICTILGDDEDVNSVFYNISGQSILLTVSSYLMTIFGGNPDGDIQYLQANNTVTIVTV
;
A
#
# COMPACT_ATOMS: atom_id res chain seq x y z
N MET A 1 -8.23 -16.86 -15.24
CA MET A 1 -8.50 -17.55 -13.97
C MET A 1 -7.25 -17.43 -13.13
N VAL A 2 -7.31 -16.75 -11.99
CA VAL A 2 -6.17 -16.58 -11.07
C VAL A 2 -5.96 -17.89 -10.32
N ARG A 3 -4.70 -18.26 -10.08
CA ARG A 3 -4.33 -19.44 -9.29
C ARG A 3 -4.12 -19.03 -7.83
N VAL A 4 -4.72 -19.74 -6.87
CA VAL A 4 -4.40 -19.52 -5.45
C VAL A 4 -3.60 -20.68 -4.91
N THR A 5 -2.50 -20.36 -4.22
CA THR A 5 -1.62 -21.31 -3.55
C THR A 5 -1.60 -20.97 -2.06
N ILE A 6 -2.00 -21.94 -1.23
CA ILE A 6 -1.93 -21.81 0.24
C ILE A 6 -0.75 -22.64 0.70
N LEU A 7 0.21 -22.00 1.36
CA LEU A 7 1.38 -22.66 1.92
C LEU A 7 1.13 -22.95 3.40
N SER A 8 1.36 -24.19 3.81
CA SER A 8 1.51 -24.50 5.23
C SER A 8 2.80 -23.85 5.72
N ARG A 9 2.75 -23.08 6.82
CA ARG A 9 3.90 -22.38 7.40
C ARG A 9 5.17 -23.24 7.36
N PRO A 10 6.14 -22.99 6.46
CA PRO A 10 7.29 -23.86 6.31
C PRO A 10 8.28 -23.63 7.46
N THR A 11 9.05 -24.66 7.81
CA THR A 11 10.35 -24.47 8.49
C THR A 11 11.21 -23.52 7.65
N PRO A 12 12.03 -22.65 8.25
CA PRO A 12 12.76 -21.61 7.51
C PRO A 12 13.72 -22.25 6.51
N VAL A 13 13.26 -22.36 5.27
CA VAL A 13 14.06 -22.69 4.10
C VAL A 13 14.36 -21.35 3.43
N ILE A 14 15.60 -21.21 2.98
CA ILE A 14 16.18 -20.10 2.19
C ILE A 14 15.09 -19.34 1.43
N PRO A 15 15.01 -17.99 1.51
CA PRO A 15 13.97 -17.25 0.83
C PRO A 15 14.04 -17.58 -0.67
N ASP A 16 13.01 -18.26 -1.16
CA ASP A 16 12.65 -18.25 -2.58
C ASP A 16 12.62 -16.77 -2.99
N PRO A 17 13.25 -16.33 -4.10
CA PRO A 17 13.13 -14.95 -4.54
C PRO A 17 11.66 -14.56 -4.52
N THR A 18 11.30 -13.68 -3.58
CA THR A 18 9.91 -13.30 -3.33
C THR A 18 9.29 -12.96 -4.67
N PRO A 19 8.21 -13.64 -5.09
CA PRO A 19 7.62 -13.38 -6.39
C PRO A 19 7.29 -11.89 -6.49
N ALA A 20 7.67 -11.24 -7.59
CA ALA A 20 7.33 -9.84 -7.81
C ALA A 20 5.80 -9.66 -7.72
N GLY A 21 5.36 -8.79 -6.82
CA GLY A 21 3.95 -8.66 -6.47
C GLY A 21 3.66 -7.63 -5.38
N LEU A 22 2.37 -7.54 -5.01
CA LEU A 22 1.89 -6.82 -3.83
C LEU A 22 1.88 -7.77 -2.64
N GLU A 23 2.74 -7.51 -1.66
CA GLU A 23 2.77 -8.22 -0.38
C GLU A 23 2.00 -7.43 0.68
N LEU A 24 1.06 -8.09 1.33
CA LEU A 24 0.21 -7.54 2.39
C LEU A 24 0.38 -8.40 3.64
N THR A 25 0.71 -7.79 4.78
CA THR A 25 0.80 -8.49 6.08
C THR A 25 -0.38 -8.12 6.95
N PHE A 26 -0.98 -9.09 7.62
CA PHE A 26 -2.12 -8.91 8.53
C PHE A 26 -1.78 -9.33 9.97
N ASP A 27 -2.51 -8.86 10.99
CA ASP A 27 -2.32 -9.27 12.39
C ASP A 27 -2.95 -10.63 12.72
N ASP A 28 -4.10 -10.93 12.11
CA ASP A 28 -4.78 -12.21 12.13
C ASP A 28 -5.65 -12.36 10.87
N ILE A 29 -5.19 -13.17 9.92
CA ILE A 29 -5.92 -13.38 8.66
C ILE A 29 -7.31 -14.00 8.87
N ALA A 30 -7.56 -14.65 10.01
CA ALA A 30 -8.86 -15.24 10.34
C ALA A 30 -9.91 -14.21 10.80
N ASN A 31 -9.51 -12.96 11.09
CA ASN A 31 -10.42 -11.89 11.49
C ASN A 31 -10.50 -10.74 10.48
N VAL A 32 -9.57 -10.67 9.53
CA VAL A 32 -9.70 -9.78 8.38
C VAL A 32 -10.92 -10.25 7.57
N PRO A 33 -11.69 -9.37 6.90
CA PRO A 33 -12.76 -9.81 5.99
C PRO A 33 -12.30 -10.78 4.86
N VAL A 34 -10.99 -11.01 4.70
CA VAL A 34 -10.42 -12.11 3.88
C VAL A 34 -10.56 -13.50 4.52
N ALA A 35 -10.94 -13.60 5.79
CA ALA A 35 -11.20 -14.85 6.51
C ALA A 35 -12.35 -15.66 5.89
N ASP A 36 -13.28 -14.97 5.22
CA ASP A 36 -14.38 -15.58 4.46
C ASP A 36 -13.92 -16.10 3.09
N ALA A 37 -12.69 -15.77 2.65
CA ALA A 37 -12.12 -16.25 1.40
C ALA A 37 -11.59 -17.69 1.54
N SER A 38 -12.53 -18.63 1.68
CA SER A 38 -12.26 -20.07 1.80
C SER A 38 -11.84 -20.73 0.47
N SER A 39 -11.88 -20.00 -0.65
CA SER A 39 -11.55 -20.51 -1.97
C SER A 39 -10.84 -19.50 -2.89
N VAL A 40 -10.16 -20.02 -3.91
CA VAL A 40 -9.53 -19.30 -5.04
C VAL A 40 -10.49 -18.30 -5.70
N GLY A 41 -11.79 -18.60 -5.72
CA GLY A 41 -12.83 -17.76 -6.32
C GLY A 41 -13.19 -16.55 -5.48
N ASP A 42 -13.13 -16.68 -4.15
CA ASP A 42 -13.46 -15.61 -3.21
C ASP A 42 -12.41 -14.51 -3.28
N TRP A 43 -11.13 -14.88 -3.37
CA TRP A 43 -10.02 -13.94 -3.63
C TRP A 43 -10.17 -13.18 -4.95
N ASN A 44 -10.70 -13.81 -6.00
CA ASN A 44 -10.94 -13.15 -7.30
C ASN A 44 -12.06 -12.13 -7.26
N THR A 45 -13.09 -12.38 -6.46
CA THR A 45 -14.18 -11.43 -6.22
C THR A 45 -13.74 -10.32 -5.26
N PHE A 46 -12.89 -10.65 -4.29
CA PHE A 46 -12.47 -9.73 -3.23
C PHE A 46 -11.61 -8.57 -3.75
N PHE A 47 -10.71 -8.85 -4.71
CA PHE A 47 -9.81 -7.82 -5.24
C PHE A 47 -10.36 -7.07 -6.45
N ASP A 48 -11.59 -7.35 -6.89
CA ASP A 48 -12.22 -6.80 -8.09
C ASP A 48 -11.20 -6.48 -9.19
N LEU A 49 -10.43 -7.52 -9.54
CA LEU A 49 -9.21 -7.34 -10.32
C LEU A 49 -9.52 -6.59 -11.61
N PRO A 50 -8.80 -5.48 -11.91
CA PRO A 50 -8.99 -4.73 -13.13
C PRO A 50 -8.96 -5.65 -14.34
N THR A 51 -9.93 -5.45 -15.23
CA THR A 51 -9.99 -6.17 -16.50
C THR A 51 -9.03 -5.60 -17.54
N ASN A 52 -8.34 -4.50 -17.23
CA ASN A 52 -7.42 -3.79 -18.12
C ASN A 52 -5.97 -3.98 -17.64
N GLY A 53 -5.04 -4.21 -18.58
CA GLY A 53 -3.64 -4.51 -18.27
C GLY A 53 -3.40 -6.01 -18.08
N SER A 54 -2.24 -6.37 -17.54
CA SER A 54 -2.01 -7.74 -17.08
C SER A 54 -2.57 -7.82 -15.65
N PRO A 55 -3.63 -8.60 -15.37
CA PRO A 55 -4.13 -8.74 -14.00
C PRO A 55 -3.16 -9.59 -13.16
N PHE A 56 -3.33 -9.56 -11.83
CA PHE A 56 -2.69 -10.56 -10.97
C PHE A 56 -3.04 -11.97 -11.48
N THR A 57 -2.03 -12.83 -11.54
CA THR A 57 -2.14 -14.18 -12.09
C THR A 57 -2.19 -15.25 -11.02
N SER A 58 -1.66 -14.94 -9.83
CA SER A 58 -1.79 -15.80 -8.66
C SER A 58 -1.83 -15.04 -7.34
N VAL A 59 -2.45 -15.66 -6.34
CA VAL A 59 -2.37 -15.27 -4.93
C VAL A 59 -1.60 -16.35 -4.18
N VAL A 60 -0.63 -15.94 -3.37
CA VAL A 60 0.12 -16.83 -2.47
C VAL A 60 -0.19 -16.40 -1.04
N VAL A 61 -0.57 -17.35 -0.20
CA VAL A 61 -0.80 -17.12 1.23
C VAL A 61 0.21 -17.94 2.02
N ASP A 62 1.02 -17.28 2.86
CA ASP A 62 1.96 -17.91 3.79
C ASP A 62 1.84 -17.24 5.16
N GLY A 63 1.25 -17.96 6.13
CA GLY A 63 0.99 -17.41 7.46
C GLY A 63 0.04 -16.20 7.41
N ASP A 64 0.56 -15.05 7.82
CA ASP A 64 -0.10 -13.75 7.86
C ASP A 64 0.17 -12.87 6.63
N VAL A 65 0.92 -13.40 5.66
CA VAL A 65 1.31 -12.70 4.44
C VAL A 65 0.48 -13.18 3.25
N VAL A 66 -0.04 -12.22 2.49
CA VAL A 66 -0.74 -12.42 1.21
C VAL A 66 0.05 -11.73 0.11
N THR A 67 0.51 -12.48 -0.88
CA THR A 67 1.23 -11.95 -2.04
C THR A 67 0.37 -12.07 -3.30
N LEU A 68 0.06 -10.94 -3.93
CA LEU A 68 -0.60 -10.88 -5.25
C LEU A 68 0.48 -10.80 -6.34
N VAL A 69 0.58 -11.82 -7.17
CA VAL A 69 1.70 -12.03 -8.10
C VAL A 69 1.31 -11.74 -9.54
N GLY A 70 2.20 -11.04 -10.23
CA GLY A 70 2.05 -10.65 -11.63
C GLY A 70 1.24 -9.36 -11.80
N GLY A 71 1.16 -8.89 -13.03
CA GLY A 71 0.28 -7.78 -13.40
C GLY A 71 0.77 -6.37 -13.09
N SER A 72 0.66 -5.49 -14.07
CA SER A 72 0.87 -4.04 -13.95
C SER A 72 -0.49 -3.38 -14.14
N MET A 73 -1.14 -3.08 -13.02
CA MET A 73 -2.54 -2.66 -12.95
C MET A 73 -2.76 -1.57 -11.88
N SER A 74 -3.95 -0.99 -11.87
CA SER A 74 -4.42 -0.03 -10.85
C SER A 74 -5.17 -0.72 -9.72
N LEU A 75 -4.94 -0.31 -8.47
CA LEU A 75 -5.83 -0.69 -7.37
C LEU A 75 -7.13 0.11 -7.48
N SER A 76 -8.27 -0.58 -7.40
CA SER A 76 -9.58 0.07 -7.44
C SER A 76 -9.86 0.90 -6.19
N ASP A 77 -10.82 1.82 -6.31
CA ASP A 77 -11.27 2.65 -5.21
C ASP A 77 -11.74 1.81 -4.01
N ASN A 78 -11.37 2.22 -2.79
CA ASN A 78 -11.79 1.62 -1.52
C ASN A 78 -11.43 0.13 -1.32
N ILE A 79 -10.61 -0.49 -2.16
CA ILE A 79 -10.35 -1.94 -2.14
C ILE A 79 -9.85 -2.48 -0.77
N PHE A 80 -9.13 -1.69 0.02
CA PHE A 80 -8.74 -2.02 1.39
C PHE A 80 -9.30 -1.04 2.43
N GLN A 81 -10.34 -0.27 2.09
CA GLN A 81 -10.89 0.73 3.01
C GLN A 81 -11.38 0.08 4.32
N ASN A 82 -11.07 0.72 5.44
CA ASN A 82 -11.38 0.31 6.82
C ASN A 82 -10.81 -1.07 7.20
N ASN A 83 -9.78 -1.56 6.52
CA ASN A 83 -9.12 -2.79 6.93
C ASN A 83 -8.24 -2.54 8.17
N THR A 84 -8.82 -2.71 9.35
CA THR A 84 -8.13 -2.51 10.65
C THR A 84 -7.16 -3.63 11.02
N HIS A 85 -6.95 -4.59 10.13
CA HIS A 85 -6.06 -5.73 10.34
C HIS A 85 -4.82 -5.68 9.45
N LEU A 86 -4.83 -4.86 8.39
CA LEU A 86 -3.67 -4.66 7.50
C LEU A 86 -2.56 -3.94 8.26
N LEU A 87 -1.40 -4.59 8.40
CA LEU A 87 -0.23 -4.09 9.12
C LEU A 87 0.81 -3.47 8.22
N LYS A 88 1.01 -4.04 7.02
CA LYS A 88 2.11 -3.70 6.13
C LYS A 88 1.76 -3.89 4.67
N ILE A 89 2.30 -3.02 3.83
CA ILE A 89 2.22 -3.08 2.37
C ILE A 89 3.63 -3.01 1.80
N ILE A 90 3.98 -3.96 0.92
CA ILE A 90 5.19 -3.90 0.10
C ILE A 90 4.80 -4.15 -1.35
N ASP A 91 5.11 -3.21 -2.24
CA ASP A 91 5.00 -3.41 -3.69
C ASP A 91 6.38 -3.61 -4.31
N THR A 92 6.51 -4.69 -5.08
CA THR A 92 7.73 -5.06 -5.81
C THR A 92 7.49 -5.17 -7.31
N ASN A 93 6.31 -4.77 -7.81
CA ASN A 93 5.88 -4.90 -9.21
C ASN A 93 5.36 -3.59 -9.83
N SER A 94 5.53 -2.45 -9.17
CA SER A 94 5.18 -1.10 -9.68
C SER A 94 3.70 -0.97 -10.05
N ILE A 95 2.83 -1.37 -9.12
CA ILE A 95 1.37 -1.25 -9.23
C ILE A 95 0.99 0.24 -9.26
N GLN A 96 -0.07 0.58 -9.99
CA GLN A 96 -0.61 1.94 -9.98
C GLN A 96 -1.55 2.10 -8.77
N TYR A 97 -1.34 3.16 -8.00
CA TYR A 97 -2.06 3.42 -6.74
C TYR A 97 -3.07 4.56 -6.90
N ASP A 98 -3.63 4.76 -8.09
CA ASP A 98 -4.53 5.86 -8.45
C ASP A 98 -5.96 5.73 -7.89
N GLY A 99 -6.29 4.62 -7.22
CA GLY A 99 -7.58 4.44 -6.55
C GLY A 99 -7.82 5.43 -5.41
N VAL A 100 -9.05 5.92 -5.28
CA VAL A 100 -9.44 6.81 -4.20
C VAL A 100 -9.76 6.00 -2.94
N TYR A 101 -9.31 6.47 -1.78
CA TYR A 101 -9.52 5.81 -0.48
C TYR A 101 -8.98 4.37 -0.39
N THR A 102 -8.04 3.96 -1.25
CA THR A 102 -7.56 2.57 -1.37
C THR A 102 -7.26 1.91 -0.03
N PHE A 103 -6.58 2.58 0.89
CA PHE A 103 -6.27 2.11 2.26
C PHE A 103 -6.87 3.02 3.35
N SER A 104 -7.84 3.87 3.02
CA SER A 104 -8.42 4.81 3.99
C SER A 104 -9.01 4.06 5.19
N GLY A 105 -8.68 4.48 6.41
CA GLY A 105 -9.16 3.83 7.63
C GLY A 105 -8.44 2.54 8.00
N CYS A 106 -7.32 2.18 7.36
CA CYS A 106 -6.46 1.08 7.81
C CYS A 106 -5.72 1.47 9.10
N THR A 107 -6.42 1.46 10.24
CA THR A 107 -5.90 2.01 11.50
C THR A 107 -4.73 1.25 12.09
N SER A 108 -4.46 0.02 11.64
CA SER A 108 -3.31 -0.79 12.09
C SER A 108 -2.14 -0.78 11.10
N LEU A 109 -2.30 -0.12 9.94
CA LEU A 109 -1.25 -0.03 8.93
C LEU A 109 -0.09 0.79 9.48
N SER A 110 1.08 0.16 9.57
CA SER A 110 2.27 0.70 10.23
C SER A 110 3.41 0.99 9.25
N GLU A 111 3.51 0.21 8.17
CA GLU A 111 4.59 0.29 7.21
C GLU A 111 4.08 0.21 5.77
N VAL A 112 4.54 1.15 4.94
CA VAL A 112 4.20 1.23 3.51
C VAL A 112 5.49 1.34 2.70
N VAL A 113 5.70 0.41 1.76
CA VAL A 113 6.87 0.39 0.87
C VAL A 113 6.39 0.26 -0.57
N LEU A 114 6.41 1.37 -1.33
CA LEU A 114 6.01 1.41 -2.73
C LEU A 114 7.23 1.79 -3.57
N PRO A 115 7.51 1.12 -4.71
CA PRO A 115 8.79 1.24 -5.39
C PRO A 115 8.80 2.47 -6.33
N VAL A 116 8.17 2.32 -7.49
CA VAL A 116 8.01 3.37 -8.50
C VAL A 116 6.53 3.54 -8.72
N ILE A 117 6.03 4.70 -8.34
CA ILE A 117 4.62 5.03 -8.43
C ILE A 117 4.45 6.35 -9.16
N ASN A 118 3.62 6.38 -10.21
CA ASN A 118 3.34 7.64 -10.90
C ASN A 118 2.42 8.53 -10.05
N ASN A 119 1.44 7.92 -9.40
CA ASN A 119 0.49 8.63 -8.57
C ASN A 119 -0.01 7.73 -7.42
N ILE A 120 -0.40 8.38 -6.33
CA ILE A 120 -1.21 7.82 -5.24
C ILE A 120 -2.53 8.58 -5.23
N GLY A 121 -3.66 7.86 -5.34
CA GLY A 121 -4.99 8.44 -5.40
C GLY A 121 -5.37 9.16 -4.11
N ARG A 122 -6.29 10.11 -4.23
CA ARG A 122 -6.73 10.95 -3.12
C ARG A 122 -7.20 10.11 -1.93
N TYR A 123 -6.81 10.54 -0.74
CA TYR A 123 -7.20 9.90 0.53
C TYR A 123 -6.77 8.44 0.68
N SER A 124 -5.82 7.95 -0.12
CA SER A 124 -5.38 6.56 -0.09
C SER A 124 -4.97 6.09 1.30
N PHE A 125 -4.32 6.93 2.12
CA PHE A 125 -3.90 6.59 3.47
C PHE A 125 -4.60 7.42 4.55
N GLN A 126 -5.75 8.02 4.22
CA GLN A 126 -6.51 8.81 5.18
C GLN A 126 -6.80 7.98 6.45
N ASN A 127 -6.71 8.60 7.63
CA ASN A 127 -7.00 7.98 8.93
C ASN A 127 -6.10 6.76 9.30
N CYS A 128 -4.99 6.51 8.59
CA CYS A 128 -4.04 5.43 8.92
C CYS A 128 -3.13 5.82 10.09
N ASN A 129 -3.70 5.83 11.29
CA ASN A 129 -3.08 6.40 12.50
C ASN A 129 -2.01 5.52 13.17
N SER A 130 -1.65 4.36 12.61
CA SER A 130 -0.53 3.54 13.09
C SER A 130 0.75 3.68 12.25
N ILE A 131 0.72 4.48 11.18
CA ILE A 131 1.86 4.60 10.27
C ILE A 131 3.08 5.18 11.02
N ILE A 132 4.20 4.47 10.90
CA ILE A 132 5.52 4.87 11.42
C ILE A 132 6.60 4.88 10.34
N ALA A 133 6.35 4.24 9.19
CA ALA A 133 7.31 4.19 8.08
C ALA A 133 6.59 4.25 6.73
N ILE A 134 7.03 5.16 5.87
CA ILE A 134 6.58 5.29 4.49
C ILE A 134 7.82 5.38 3.60
N GLN A 135 7.93 4.48 2.63
CA GLN A 135 8.98 4.47 1.62
C GLN A 135 8.35 4.56 0.24
N ILE A 136 8.52 5.71 -0.40
CA ILE A 136 8.04 6.06 -1.74
C ILE A 136 9.18 6.76 -2.51
N PRO A 137 10.29 6.04 -2.75
CA PRO A 137 11.54 6.64 -3.22
C PRO A 137 11.42 7.25 -4.62
N ILE A 138 10.49 6.77 -5.45
CA ILE A 138 10.25 7.30 -6.79
C ILE A 138 8.75 7.52 -6.95
N CYS A 139 8.33 8.77 -6.71
CA CYS A 139 6.96 9.23 -6.87
C CYS A 139 6.95 10.61 -7.55
N THR A 140 6.06 10.79 -8.53
CA THR A 140 5.91 12.06 -9.24
C THR A 140 4.88 13.00 -8.60
N ILE A 141 3.74 12.49 -8.14
CA ILE A 141 2.70 13.30 -7.49
C ILE A 141 2.06 12.50 -6.35
N LEU A 142 1.80 13.14 -5.23
CA LEU A 142 0.92 12.61 -4.18
C LEU A 142 -0.47 13.22 -4.37
N GLY A 143 -1.48 12.39 -4.65
CA GLY A 143 -2.84 12.83 -4.91
C GLY A 143 -3.12 13.18 -6.37
N ASP A 144 -4.35 13.59 -6.65
CA ASP A 144 -4.76 13.96 -8.02
C ASP A 144 -4.42 15.42 -8.38
N ASP A 145 -3.89 16.17 -7.43
CA ASP A 145 -3.51 17.57 -7.56
C ASP A 145 -2.47 17.88 -6.46
N GLU A 146 -1.38 18.53 -6.83
CA GLU A 146 -0.29 18.85 -5.93
C GLU A 146 -0.82 19.69 -4.72
N ASP A 147 -1.86 20.51 -4.93
CA ASP A 147 -2.38 21.47 -3.94
C ASP A 147 -3.34 20.85 -2.90
N VAL A 148 -3.68 19.57 -3.03
CA VAL A 148 -4.68 18.91 -2.19
C VAL A 148 -4.04 17.89 -1.26
N ASN A 149 -3.80 18.32 0.00
CA ASN A 149 -3.25 17.52 1.11
C ASN A 149 -4.20 16.39 1.56
N SER A 150 -4.40 15.39 0.71
CA SER A 150 -5.43 14.38 0.88
C SER A 150 -4.87 13.00 1.15
N VAL A 151 -3.71 12.63 0.58
CA VAL A 151 -3.17 11.27 0.66
C VAL A 151 -2.98 10.83 2.11
N PHE A 152 -2.42 11.70 2.95
CA PHE A 152 -2.12 11.41 4.36
C PHE A 152 -3.04 12.13 5.34
N TYR A 153 -4.23 12.52 4.90
CA TYR A 153 -5.18 13.29 5.70
C TYR A 153 -5.54 12.58 7.02
N ASN A 154 -5.56 13.33 8.12
CA ASN A 154 -5.86 12.84 9.47
C ASN A 154 -4.94 11.72 9.98
N ILE A 155 -3.67 11.73 9.54
CA ILE A 155 -2.57 11.06 10.22
C ILE A 155 -1.87 12.10 11.11
N SER A 156 -1.90 11.90 12.43
CA SER A 156 -1.34 12.87 13.39
C SER A 156 -0.77 12.20 14.64
N GLY A 157 0.17 12.87 15.30
CA GLY A 157 0.75 12.43 16.57
C GLY A 157 1.82 11.33 16.46
N GLN A 158 2.21 10.94 15.24
CA GLN A 158 3.13 9.84 14.98
C GLN A 158 4.59 10.29 14.88
N SER A 159 5.52 9.34 15.03
CA SER A 159 6.92 9.49 14.63
C SER A 159 7.13 8.70 13.35
N ILE A 160 7.33 9.40 12.23
CA ILE A 160 7.32 8.82 10.88
C ILE A 160 8.71 8.91 10.26
N LEU A 161 9.25 7.77 9.81
CA LEU A 161 10.36 7.72 8.86
C LEU A 161 9.81 7.78 7.44
N LEU A 162 10.09 8.87 6.73
CA LEU A 162 9.61 9.11 5.37
C LEU A 162 10.78 9.08 4.38
N THR A 163 10.80 8.08 3.49
CA THR A 163 11.74 8.03 2.36
C THR A 163 11.02 8.47 1.09
N VAL A 164 11.46 9.54 0.45
CA VAL A 164 10.80 10.19 -0.70
C VAL A 164 11.83 10.63 -1.74
N SER A 165 11.39 10.81 -2.99
CA SER A 165 12.23 11.41 -4.03
C SER A 165 12.60 12.85 -3.68
N SER A 166 13.80 13.30 -4.06
CA SER A 166 14.16 14.72 -3.95
C SER A 166 13.21 15.63 -4.74
N TYR A 167 12.55 15.10 -5.77
CA TYR A 167 11.58 15.83 -6.58
C TYR A 167 10.39 16.31 -5.75
N LEU A 168 9.74 15.41 -4.99
CA LEU A 168 8.61 15.73 -4.12
C LEU A 168 8.95 16.77 -3.04
N MET A 169 10.23 17.01 -2.76
CA MET A 169 10.66 18.02 -1.79
C MET A 169 10.75 19.45 -2.38
N THR A 170 10.53 19.62 -3.68
CA THR A 170 10.80 20.88 -4.39
C THR A 170 9.70 21.37 -5.33
N ILE A 171 8.56 20.67 -5.37
CA ILE A 171 7.46 20.90 -6.33
C ILE A 171 6.90 22.33 -6.24
N PHE A 172 6.76 22.88 -5.02
CA PHE A 172 6.07 24.15 -4.80
C PHE A 172 6.98 25.35 -4.65
N GLY A 173 7.61 25.76 -5.76
CA GLY A 173 8.55 26.87 -5.73
C GLY A 173 9.73 26.60 -4.79
N GLY A 174 10.14 25.32 -4.68
CA GLY A 174 11.18 24.85 -3.78
C GLY A 174 10.69 24.27 -2.45
N ASN A 175 9.36 24.23 -2.21
CA ASN A 175 8.79 23.58 -1.03
C ASN A 175 8.37 22.12 -1.32
N PRO A 176 8.27 21.28 -0.27
CA PRO A 176 7.75 19.92 -0.42
C PRO A 176 6.30 19.90 -0.88
N ASP A 177 5.89 18.78 -1.47
CA ASP A 177 4.51 18.42 -1.76
C ASP A 177 3.60 18.69 -0.54
N GLY A 178 2.36 19.13 -0.79
CA GLY A 178 1.43 19.52 0.25
C GLY A 178 1.09 18.40 1.24
N ASP A 179 1.05 17.15 0.77
CA ASP A 179 0.86 15.97 1.63
C ASP A 179 2.06 15.72 2.54
N ILE A 180 3.28 15.96 2.07
CA ILE A 180 4.49 15.90 2.90
C ILE A 180 4.46 17.02 3.95
N GLN A 181 4.10 18.24 3.56
CA GLN A 181 3.96 19.36 4.49
C GLN A 181 2.89 19.06 5.56
N TYR A 182 1.77 18.44 5.18
CA TYR A 182 0.73 18.03 6.12
C TYR A 182 1.26 17.03 7.14
N LEU A 183 2.02 16.01 6.70
CA LEU A 183 2.66 15.06 7.61
C LEU A 183 3.61 15.77 8.57
N GLN A 184 4.47 16.66 8.07
CA GLN A 184 5.43 17.42 8.90
C GLN A 184 4.75 18.33 9.92
N ALA A 185 3.59 18.91 9.59
CA ALA A 185 2.85 19.79 10.49
C ALA A 185 2.16 19.04 11.64
N ASN A 186 1.78 17.78 11.44
CA ASN A 186 0.96 17.01 12.39
C ASN A 186 1.72 15.86 13.06
N ASN A 187 2.95 15.58 12.64
CA ASN A 187 3.76 14.43 13.10
C ASN A 187 5.23 14.83 13.28
N THR A 188 5.99 14.00 13.99
CA THR A 188 7.46 14.08 13.99
C THR A 188 7.99 13.30 12.79
N VAL A 189 8.36 13.99 11.72
CA VAL A 189 8.79 13.35 10.46
C VAL A 189 10.31 13.44 10.29
N THR A 190 10.96 12.28 10.15
CA THR A 190 12.35 12.18 9.70
C THR A 190 12.37 11.89 8.21
N ILE A 191 12.86 12.82 7.40
CA ILE A 191 12.89 12.69 5.94
C ILE A 191 14.24 12.14 5.48
N VAL A 192 14.20 11.12 4.63
CA VAL A 192 15.33 10.59 3.87
C VAL A 192 15.03 10.80 2.38
N THR A 193 15.73 11.74 1.75
CA THR A 193 15.59 11.98 0.31
C THR A 193 16.50 11.06 -0.48
N VAL A 194 15.98 10.50 -1.59
CA VAL A 194 16.73 9.66 -2.53
C VAL A 194 16.62 10.16 -3.96
#